data_AF-F8SJ26-F1
#
_entry.id   AF-F8SJ26-F1
#
_cell.length_a   1.000
_cell.length_b   1.000
_cell.length_c   1.000
_cell.angle_alpha   90.00
_cell.angle_beta   90.00
_cell.angle_gamma   90.00
#
_symmetry.space_group_name_H-M   'P 1'
#
loop_
_entity.id
_entity.type
_entity.pdbx_description
1 polymer ?
#
loop_
_entity_poly.entity_id
_entity_poly.type
_entity_poly.pdbx_seq_one_letter_code
_entity_poly.pdbx_strand_id
1 'polypeptide(L)'
;DVHYQPGHINASQSETKAADGKFLAVGCKFSKDRFLPVGPLHPENEQLIDISGEKMVLLADHPVRGEPHDFIIFKRDIVKPKQVYSLDDFPLAVKDPKESGVT
;
A
#
# COMPACT_ATOMS: atom_id res chain seq x y z
N ASP A 1 0.68 -19.93 -8.06
CA ASP A 1 -0.26 -19.36 -9.04
C ASP A 1 -0.86 -18.09 -8.46
N VAL A 2 -1.30 -17.16 -9.31
CA VAL A 2 -1.86 -15.85 -8.93
C VAL A 2 -3.20 -15.63 -9.66
N HIS A 3 -4.06 -14.78 -9.12
CA HIS A 3 -5.46 -14.67 -9.55
C HIS A 3 -5.93 -13.21 -9.69
N TYR A 4 -6.07 -12.64 -10.88
CA TYR A 4 -5.52 -13.06 -12.17
C TYR A 4 -4.94 -11.84 -12.89
N GLN A 5 -4.18 -12.08 -13.96
CA GLN A 5 -3.56 -11.03 -14.78
C GLN A 5 -2.70 -10.09 -13.90
N PRO A 6 -1.57 -10.59 -13.36
CA PRO A 6 -0.67 -9.76 -12.58
C PRO A 6 -0.16 -8.56 -13.40
N GLY A 7 -0.17 -7.39 -12.78
CA GLY A 7 0.55 -6.20 -13.21
C GLY A 7 1.92 -6.13 -12.54
N HIS A 8 2.19 -5.03 -11.82
CA HIS A 8 3.42 -4.90 -11.05
C HIS A 8 3.44 -5.82 -9.82
N ILE A 9 4.67 -6.16 -9.43
CA ILE A 9 5.00 -6.91 -8.23
C ILE A 9 6.13 -6.17 -7.50
N ASN A 10 6.12 -6.18 -6.17
CA ASN A 10 7.18 -5.56 -5.38
C ASN A 10 7.44 -6.36 -4.10
N ALA A 11 8.71 -6.55 -3.75
CA ALA A 11 9.11 -7.34 -2.60
C ALA A 11 9.49 -6.43 -1.42
N SER A 12 9.45 -6.98 -0.21
CA SER A 12 9.89 -6.25 0.99
C SER A 12 11.34 -5.78 0.84
N GLN A 13 11.53 -4.46 0.94
CA GLN A 13 12.80 -3.75 0.81
C GLN A 13 13.50 -3.89 -0.57
N SER A 14 12.84 -4.38 -1.63
CA SER A 14 13.53 -4.78 -2.87
C SER A 14 14.12 -3.62 -3.68
N GLU A 15 13.60 -2.41 -3.53
CA GLU A 15 14.17 -1.21 -4.19
C GLU A 15 15.31 -0.57 -3.38
N THR A 16 15.85 -1.29 -2.41
CA THR A 16 16.94 -0.83 -1.55
C THR A 16 18.05 -1.87 -1.48
N LYS A 17 19.21 -1.50 -0.93
CA LYS A 17 20.29 -2.45 -0.60
C LYS A 17 19.93 -3.41 0.55
N ALA A 18 18.78 -3.21 1.20
CA ALA A 18 18.32 -3.97 2.36
C ALA A 18 17.23 -5.00 2.01
N ALA A 19 17.12 -5.41 0.74
CA ALA A 19 16.22 -6.47 0.29
C ALA A 19 16.31 -7.69 1.21
N ASP A 20 15.17 -8.12 1.76
CA ASP A 20 15.15 -9.12 2.84
C ASP A 20 14.55 -10.48 2.43
N GLY A 21 13.97 -10.56 1.23
CA GLY A 21 13.46 -11.81 0.66
C GLY A 21 12.33 -12.44 1.47
N LYS A 22 11.49 -11.65 2.14
CA LYS A 22 10.41 -12.20 3.00
C LYS A 22 9.04 -12.21 2.35
N PHE A 23 8.62 -11.09 1.79
CA PHE A 23 7.28 -10.93 1.22
C PHE A 23 7.33 -10.39 -0.19
N LEU A 24 6.38 -10.82 -1.01
CA LEU A 24 6.11 -10.30 -2.35
C LEU A 24 4.64 -9.90 -2.43
N ALA A 25 4.38 -8.65 -2.79
CA ALA A 25 3.05 -8.19 -3.18
C ALA A 25 2.88 -8.31 -4.69
N VAL A 26 1.71 -8.78 -5.12
CA VAL A 26 1.34 -8.92 -6.53
C VAL A 26 0.01 -8.20 -6.78
N GLY A 27 0.02 -7.19 -7.65
CA GLY A 27 -1.19 -6.46 -8.04
C GLY A 27 -1.88 -7.10 -9.24
N CYS A 28 -2.88 -7.95 -9.01
CA CYS A 28 -3.66 -8.61 -10.07
C CYS A 28 -4.85 -7.73 -10.54
N LYS A 29 -4.96 -7.56 -11.87
CA LYS A 29 -5.90 -6.61 -12.50
C LYS A 29 -7.32 -7.11 -12.64
N PHE A 30 -7.54 -8.42 -12.54
CA PHE A 30 -8.90 -8.99 -12.56
C PHE A 30 -9.08 -9.96 -11.41
N SER A 31 -9.91 -9.60 -10.43
CA SER A 31 -10.22 -10.44 -9.26
C SER A 31 -11.22 -11.55 -9.54
N LYS A 32 -12.07 -11.42 -10.57
CA LYS A 32 -13.05 -12.45 -10.98
C LYS A 32 -13.83 -13.05 -9.79
N ASP A 33 -13.62 -14.34 -9.53
CA ASP A 33 -14.31 -15.17 -8.56
C ASP A 33 -13.63 -15.22 -7.18
N ARG A 34 -12.59 -14.40 -6.95
CA ARG A 34 -11.85 -14.40 -5.68
C ARG A 34 -12.61 -13.77 -4.52
N PHE A 35 -13.63 -12.95 -4.81
CA PHE A 35 -14.42 -12.23 -3.81
C PHE A 35 -15.93 -12.36 -4.08
N LEU A 36 -16.75 -11.95 -3.11
CA LEU A 36 -18.20 -11.86 -3.32
C LEU A 36 -18.51 -10.87 -4.46
N PRO A 37 -19.54 -11.14 -5.29
CA PRO A 37 -19.91 -10.26 -6.39
C PRO A 37 -20.47 -8.93 -5.86
N VAL A 38 -19.97 -7.82 -6.40
CA VAL A 38 -20.31 -6.44 -5.96
C VAL A 38 -20.85 -5.55 -7.09
N GLY A 39 -21.32 -6.16 -8.19
CA GLY A 39 -21.83 -5.47 -9.36
C GLY A 39 -20.81 -5.37 -10.51
N PRO A 40 -21.04 -4.48 -11.50
CA PRO A 40 -20.21 -4.43 -12.71
C PRO A 40 -18.74 -4.05 -12.46
N LEU A 41 -18.49 -3.16 -11.49
CA LEU A 41 -17.15 -2.73 -11.13
C LEU A 41 -16.60 -3.67 -10.05
N HIS A 42 -15.65 -4.51 -10.44
CA HIS A 42 -14.98 -5.44 -9.53
C HIS A 42 -13.76 -4.76 -8.89
N PRO A 43 -13.35 -5.16 -7.68
CA PRO A 43 -12.06 -4.74 -7.14
C PRO A 43 -10.91 -5.42 -7.90
N GLU A 44 -9.70 -4.87 -7.82
CA GLU A 44 -8.48 -5.60 -8.12
C GLU A 44 -8.14 -6.57 -6.97
N ASN A 45 -7.20 -7.50 -7.20
CA ASN A 45 -6.75 -8.45 -6.17
C ASN A 45 -5.27 -8.22 -5.85
N GLU A 46 -4.98 -7.70 -4.65
CA GLU A 46 -3.62 -7.64 -4.12
C GLU A 46 -3.30 -8.92 -3.35
N GLN A 47 -2.41 -9.72 -3.90
CA GLN A 47 -2.00 -10.98 -3.30
C GLN A 47 -0.68 -10.83 -2.56
N LEU A 48 -0.65 -11.24 -1.29
CA LEU A 48 0.56 -11.31 -0.49
C LEU A 48 1.12 -12.73 -0.53
N ILE A 49 2.40 -12.85 -0.89
CA ILE A 49 3.11 -14.11 -1.05
C ILE A 49 4.30 -14.15 -0.09
N ASP A 50 4.42 -15.21 0.69
CA ASP A 50 5.64 -15.54 1.45
C ASP A 50 6.69 -16.09 0.47
N ILE A 51 7.85 -15.45 0.47
CA ILE A 51 9.00 -15.82 -0.35
C ILE A 51 10.24 -16.12 0.51
N SER A 52 10.07 -16.32 1.82
CA SER A 52 11.17 -16.55 2.77
C SER A 52 11.79 -17.94 2.69
N GLY A 53 11.08 -18.90 2.08
CA GLY A 53 11.56 -20.27 1.83
C GLY A 53 11.84 -20.55 0.36
N GLU A 54 12.19 -21.80 0.05
CA GLU A 54 12.49 -22.22 -1.34
C GLU A 54 11.25 -22.19 -2.26
N LYS A 55 10.06 -22.33 -1.69
CA LYS A 55 8.79 -22.34 -2.42
C LYS A 55 7.93 -21.16 -1.99
N MET A 56 7.46 -20.40 -2.97
CA MET A 56 6.51 -19.31 -2.76
C MET A 56 5.17 -19.84 -2.23
N VAL A 57 4.63 -19.19 -1.21
CA VAL A 57 3.34 -19.54 -0.59
C VAL A 57 2.40 -18.34 -0.62
N LEU A 58 1.24 -18.49 -1.26
CA LEU A 58 0.19 -17.48 -1.21
C LEU A 58 -0.38 -17.40 0.21
N LEU A 59 -0.28 -16.23 0.83
CA LEU A 59 -0.75 -16.00 2.21
C LEU A 59 -2.17 -15.42 2.25
N ALA A 60 -2.45 -14.43 1.39
CA ALA A 60 -3.70 -13.69 1.45
C ALA A 60 -4.06 -13.03 0.12
N ASP A 61 -5.36 -12.92 -0.13
CA ASP A 61 -5.97 -12.13 -1.21
C ASP A 61 -6.68 -10.93 -0.59
N HIS A 62 -6.40 -9.71 -1.07
CA HIS A 62 -7.03 -8.47 -0.60
C HIS A 62 -7.76 -7.75 -1.74
N PRO A 63 -9.06 -7.46 -1.58
CA PRO A 63 -9.79 -6.65 -2.55
C PRO A 63 -9.40 -5.18 -2.39
N VAL A 64 -8.94 -4.56 -3.47
CA VAL A 64 -8.57 -3.14 -3.49
C VAL A 64 -9.32 -2.39 -4.58
N ARG A 65 -9.44 -1.07 -4.42
CA ARG A 65 -10.18 -0.21 -5.34
C ARG A 65 -9.25 0.82 -5.96
N GLY A 66 -9.49 1.11 -7.24
CA GLY A 66 -8.82 2.19 -7.96
C GLY A 66 -7.56 1.74 -8.67
N GLU A 67 -7.42 0.43 -8.88
CA GLU A 67 -6.31 -0.19 -9.58
C GLU A 67 -4.93 0.32 -9.14
N PRO A 68 -4.52 0.10 -7.86
CA PRO A 68 -3.16 0.42 -7.45
C PRO A 68 -2.15 -0.14 -8.45
N HIS A 69 -1.35 0.75 -9.03
CA HIS A 69 -0.43 0.39 -10.10
C HIS A 69 0.85 -0.25 -9.56
N ASP A 70 1.31 0.17 -8.38
CA ASP A 70 2.56 -0.25 -7.79
C ASP A 70 2.55 -0.17 -6.26
N PHE A 71 3.57 -0.76 -5.62
CA PHE A 71 3.70 -0.92 -4.18
C PHE A 71 5.13 -0.61 -3.74
N ILE A 72 5.32 -0.17 -2.50
CA ILE A 72 6.63 -0.21 -1.85
C ILE A 72 6.46 -0.72 -0.43
N ILE A 73 7.29 -1.68 -0.04
CA ILE A 73 7.23 -2.30 1.27
C ILE A 73 8.55 -2.05 1.99
N PHE A 74 8.47 -1.44 3.18
CA PHE A 74 9.63 -1.15 4.00
C PHE A 74 9.40 -1.53 5.47
N LYS A 75 10.51 -1.68 6.21
CA LYS A 75 10.45 -2.00 7.64
C LYS A 75 9.88 -0.83 8.42
N ARG A 76 9.01 -1.14 9.40
CA ARG A 76 8.36 -0.15 10.26
C ARG A 76 9.31 0.88 10.87
N ASP A 77 10.50 0.47 11.27
CA ASP A 77 11.46 1.31 12.01
C ASP A 77 12.08 2.44 11.17
N ILE A 78 11.96 2.38 9.83
CA ILE A 78 12.52 3.42 8.95
C ILE A 78 11.60 4.64 8.77
N VAL A 79 10.32 4.53 9.12
CA VAL A 79 9.36 5.65 9.05
C VAL A 79 8.84 6.00 10.44
N LYS A 80 8.97 7.28 10.81
CA LYS A 80 8.54 7.82 12.10
C LYS A 80 7.58 8.98 11.85
N PRO A 81 6.26 8.72 11.71
CA PRO A 81 5.29 9.79 11.46
C PRO A 81 5.13 10.66 12.70
N LYS A 82 5.01 11.99 12.50
CA LYS A 82 4.63 12.92 13.56
C LYS A 82 3.18 12.61 13.99
N GLN A 83 2.93 12.57 15.30
CA GLN A 83 1.58 12.37 15.85
C GLN A 83 0.78 13.68 15.88
N VAL A 84 1.49 14.80 16.06
CA VAL A 84 0.92 16.14 16.15
C VAL A 84 1.73 17.05 15.24
N TYR A 85 1.03 17.81 14.41
CA TYR A 85 1.66 18.83 13.57
C TYR A 85 2.08 20.03 14.43
N SER A 86 3.22 20.62 14.10
CA SER A 86 3.55 21.96 14.60
C SER A 86 2.72 22.98 13.81
N LEU A 87 2.30 24.07 14.45
CA LEU A 87 1.71 25.20 13.74
C LEU A 87 2.67 25.74 12.66
N ASP A 88 3.98 25.64 12.91
CA ASP A 88 5.03 26.04 11.98
C ASP A 88 5.18 25.10 10.77
N ASP A 89 4.55 23.91 10.77
CA ASP A 89 4.62 22.98 9.63
C ASP A 89 3.79 23.48 8.43
N PHE A 90 2.85 24.43 8.63
CA PHE A 90 2.07 25.02 7.56
C PHE A 90 2.51 26.47 7.26
N PRO A 91 3.00 26.77 6.03
CA PRO A 91 3.52 28.10 5.69
C PRO A 91 2.51 29.26 5.84
N LEU A 92 1.21 28.96 5.84
CA LEU A 92 0.13 29.95 5.94
C LEU A 92 -0.65 29.82 7.26
N ALA A 93 -0.02 29.29 8.30
CA ALA A 93 -0.67 29.14 9.59
C ALA A 93 -0.99 30.50 10.22
N VAL A 94 -2.23 30.66 10.68
CA VAL A 94 -2.68 31.78 11.51
C VAL A 94 -2.12 31.58 12.91
N LYS A 95 -1.25 32.48 13.38
CA LYS A 95 -0.57 32.34 14.69
C LYS A 95 -1.13 33.26 15.76
N ASP A 96 -1.84 34.31 15.35
CA ASP A 96 -2.53 35.22 16.24
C ASP A 96 -4.03 35.28 15.88
N PRO A 97 -4.96 35.26 16.87
CA PRO A 97 -6.38 35.42 16.61
C PRO A 97 -6.76 36.65 15.76
N LYS A 98 -5.96 37.73 15.80
CA LYS A 98 -6.18 38.94 14.98
C LYS A 98 -5.97 38.70 13.49
N GLU A 99 -5.18 37.68 13.13
CA GLU A 99 -4.89 37.30 11.75
C GLU A 99 -5.96 36.34 11.20
N SER A 100 -6.91 35.89 12.03
CA SER A 100 -7.88 34.86 11.67
C SER A 100 -8.99 35.35 10.72
N GLY A 101 -9.25 36.66 10.65
CA GLY A 101 -10.38 37.21 9.90
C GLY A 101 -11.76 36.82 10.44
N VAL A 102 -11.83 36.19 11.62
CA VAL A 102 -13.09 35.84 12.30
C VAL A 102 -13.54 37.01 13.17
N THR A 103 -14.73 37.54 12.89
CA THR A 103 -15.42 38.60 13.66
C THR A 103 -16.57 38.04 14.47
#